data_AF-A0A0R3RMH6-F1
#
_entry.id   AF-A0A0R3RMH6-F1
#
_cell.length_a   1.000
_cell.length_b   1.000
_cell.length_c   1.000
_cell.angle_alpha   90.00
_cell.angle_beta   90.00
_cell.angle_gamma   90.00
#
_symmetry.space_group_name_H-M   'P 1'
#
loop_
_entity.id
_entity.type
_entity.pdbx_description
1 polymer ?
#
loop_
_entity_poly.entity_id
_entity_poly.type
_entity_poly.pdbx_seq_one_letter_code
_entity_poly.pdbx_strand_id
1 'polypeptide(L)'
;MEFNAIWTTLRPYMEYTFHVGVRELPPIGREYWPREVIVRTDPTGPPFVDVPEFITSNHANTALIRLKCASEEYGPISHYWLVVLPGNFTQDDVLNLDSTSLQKSTAMMRPNQNKNYYGKTSKKVRKANKERDYKRRYLHEPLTLRGAYIAAGIPVHEMQQIQRNNHLFTLGDGRMYDGYDNWPLDSNTKYRLMMRAFAREDATGNLDHPFEFRAPIQEPLAKRYSDSMLSEPFSTKVAAHVRDAKTSNLWLIAPLVAILIIAIIVGMLVIWWLRCNRRNNRHKTPRHGSISKIALASNAIPSETSKLLVSGDVYGRHIVNPYDQ
;
A
#
# COMPACT_ATOMS: atom_id res chain seq x y z
N MET A 1 -19.09 40.45 -46.88
CA MET A 1 -18.64 39.04 -46.75
C MET A 1 -18.31 38.86 -45.28
N GLU A 2 -19.04 37.97 -44.60
CA GLU A 2 -18.82 37.67 -43.18
C GLU A 2 -17.73 36.60 -43.08
N PHE A 3 -16.71 36.84 -42.26
CA PHE A 3 -15.61 35.90 -42.07
C PHE A 3 -15.68 35.31 -40.67
N ASN A 4 -15.97 34.01 -40.59
CA ASN A 4 -16.00 33.27 -39.33
C ASN A 4 -14.69 32.49 -39.20
N ALA A 5 -14.01 32.65 -38.06
CA ALA A 5 -12.79 31.92 -37.72
C ALA A 5 -13.05 31.04 -36.48
N ILE A 6 -12.57 29.80 -36.53
CA ILE A 6 -12.62 28.87 -35.40
C ILE A 6 -11.18 28.58 -34.98
N TRP A 7 -10.85 28.86 -33.72
CA TRP A 7 -9.58 28.49 -33.11
C TRP A 7 -9.73 27.22 -32.29
N THR A 8 -9.11 26.13 -32.75
CA THR A 8 -9.23 24.80 -32.12
C THR A 8 -8.10 24.46 -31.15
N THR A 9 -7.03 25.26 -31.12
CA THR A 9 -5.77 24.95 -30.40
C THR A 9 -5.48 25.88 -29.22
N LEU A 10 -6.50 26.56 -28.69
CA LEU A 10 -6.35 27.44 -27.53
C LEU A 10 -6.10 26.64 -26.25
N ARG A 11 -5.25 27.17 -25.38
CA ARG A 11 -5.03 26.56 -24.07
C ARG A 11 -6.29 26.70 -23.22
N PRO A 12 -6.66 25.68 -22.44
CA PRO A 12 -7.75 25.74 -21.48
C PRO A 12 -7.51 26.80 -20.39
N TYR A 13 -8.59 27.33 -19.84
CA TYR A 13 -8.59 28.33 -18.75
C TYR A 13 -7.61 29.50 -18.97
N MET A 14 -7.60 30.06 -20.17
CA MET A 14 -6.72 31.14 -20.56
C MET A 14 -7.53 32.27 -21.20
N GLU A 15 -7.13 33.51 -20.92
CA GLU A 15 -7.72 34.70 -21.51
C GLU A 15 -6.98 35.10 -22.79
N TYR A 16 -7.73 35.31 -23.86
CA TYR A 16 -7.23 35.73 -25.16
C TYR A 16 -7.89 37.04 -25.56
N THR A 17 -7.06 37.98 -26.01
CA THR A 17 -7.54 39.25 -26.58
C THR A 17 -7.42 39.18 -28.10
N PHE A 18 -8.55 39.32 -28.78
CA PHE A 18 -8.62 39.38 -30.24
C PHE A 18 -8.91 40.81 -30.68
N HIS A 19 -8.10 41.31 -31.61
CA HIS A 19 -8.32 42.60 -32.26
C HIS A 19 -9.06 42.36 -33.58
N VAL A 20 -10.33 42.72 -33.64
CA VAL A 20 -11.20 42.48 -34.80
C VAL A 20 -11.51 43.79 -35.51
N GLY A 21 -10.98 43.97 -36.72
CA GLY A 21 -11.23 45.14 -37.57
C GLY A 21 -12.06 44.82 -38.81
N VAL A 22 -12.54 45.86 -39.49
CA VAL A 22 -13.23 45.72 -40.77
C VAL A 22 -12.39 46.38 -41.86
N ARG A 23 -12.09 45.64 -42.93
CA ARG A 23 -11.36 46.16 -44.09
C ARG A 23 -12.24 46.12 -45.33
N GLU A 24 -12.45 47.26 -45.95
CA GLU A 24 -13.10 47.35 -47.26
C GLU A 24 -12.12 46.91 -48.37
N LEU A 25 -12.61 46.11 -49.31
CA LEU A 25 -11.84 45.66 -50.47
C LEU A 25 -11.62 46.84 -51.46
N PRO A 26 -10.59 46.79 -52.33
CA PRO A 26 -10.33 47.82 -53.32
C PRO A 26 -11.55 48.12 -54.21
N PRO A 27 -11.76 49.37 -54.70
CA PRO A 27 -10.76 50.44 -54.87
C PRO A 27 -10.72 51.52 -53.78
N ILE A 28 -11.65 51.50 -52.81
CA ILE A 28 -11.78 52.56 -51.78
C ILE A 28 -10.90 52.28 -50.54
N GLY A 29 -10.62 51.01 -50.24
CA GLY A 29 -9.55 50.61 -49.31
C GLY A 29 -9.64 51.13 -47.88
N ARG A 30 -10.83 51.49 -47.38
CA ARG A 30 -10.99 51.99 -46.01
C ARG A 30 -10.80 50.86 -45.00
N GLU A 31 -10.04 51.14 -43.95
CA GLU A 31 -9.81 50.23 -42.83
C GLU A 31 -10.38 50.87 -41.56
N TYR A 32 -11.21 50.13 -40.86
CA TYR A 32 -11.76 50.52 -39.56
C TYR A 32 -10.95 49.87 -38.45
N TRP A 33 -10.59 50.68 -37.44
CA TRP A 33 -9.78 50.27 -36.30
C TRP A 33 -10.39 49.08 -35.53
N PRO A 34 -9.55 48.19 -34.98
CA PRO A 34 -10.03 46.96 -34.39
C PRO A 34 -10.75 47.18 -33.06
N ARG A 35 -11.85 46.45 -32.86
CA ARG A 35 -12.49 46.27 -31.56
C ARG A 35 -11.80 45.12 -30.83
N GLU A 36 -11.51 45.34 -29.55
CA GLU A 36 -11.00 44.28 -28.67
C GLU A 36 -12.14 43.36 -28.22
N VAL A 37 -11.91 42.06 -28.39
CA VAL A 37 -12.77 40.99 -27.90
C VAL A 37 -11.94 40.12 -26.98
N ILE A 38 -12.32 40.09 -25.70
CA ILE A 38 -11.66 39.28 -24.69
C ILE A 38 -12.48 38.02 -24.49
N VAL A 39 -11.85 36.86 -24.66
CA VAL A 39 -12.49 35.55 -24.52
C VAL A 39 -11.66 34.71 -23.55
N ARG A 40 -12.32 34.05 -22.60
CA ARG A 40 -11.69 33.06 -21.73
C ARG A 40 -12.11 31.67 -22.16
N THR A 41 -11.15 30.77 -22.33
CA THR A 41 -11.43 29.37 -22.66
C THR A 41 -11.93 28.59 -21.45
N ASP A 42 -12.70 27.53 -21.72
CA ASP A 42 -13.24 26.65 -20.69
C ASP A 42 -12.14 25.97 -19.88
N PRO A 43 -12.38 25.71 -18.57
CA PRO A 43 -11.48 24.92 -17.75
C PRO A 43 -11.56 23.43 -18.11
N THR A 44 -10.44 22.72 -17.99
CA THR A 44 -10.35 21.28 -18.23
C THR A 44 -9.53 20.57 -17.17
N GLY A 45 -9.60 19.23 -17.14
CA GLY A 45 -8.78 18.43 -16.23
C GLY A 45 -7.28 18.70 -16.44
N PRO A 46 -6.47 18.73 -15.38
CA PRO A 46 -5.04 19.01 -15.50
C PRO A 46 -4.32 17.94 -16.34
N PRO A 47 -3.24 18.24 -17.08
CA PRO A 47 -2.60 17.26 -17.97
C PRO A 47 -2.04 16.04 -17.23
N PHE A 48 -1.64 16.21 -15.97
CA PHE A 48 -1.18 15.13 -15.10
C PHE A 48 -1.76 15.29 -13.70
N VAL A 49 -1.94 14.14 -13.05
CA VAL A 49 -2.32 14.05 -11.63
C VAL A 49 -1.30 13.13 -10.97
N ASP A 50 -0.78 13.56 -9.82
CA ASP A 50 0.20 12.77 -9.08
C ASP A 50 -0.39 11.44 -8.60
N VAL A 51 0.42 10.38 -8.66
CA VAL A 51 0.00 9.03 -8.26
C VAL A 51 -0.17 8.96 -6.74
N PRO A 52 -1.28 8.39 -6.22
CA PRO A 52 -1.43 8.11 -4.80
C PRO A 52 -0.36 7.15 -4.31
N GLU A 53 0.27 7.47 -3.19
CA GLU A 53 1.39 6.69 -2.67
C GLU A 53 1.02 5.96 -1.38
N PHE A 54 1.24 4.66 -1.37
CA PHE A 54 1.09 3.84 -0.17
C PHE A 54 2.28 4.08 0.78
N ILE A 55 1.98 4.51 2.01
CA ILE A 55 3.01 4.74 3.03
C ILE A 55 3.14 3.54 3.96
N THR A 56 2.02 3.13 4.56
CA THR A 56 1.98 2.01 5.51
C THR A 56 0.54 1.53 5.73
N SER A 57 0.35 0.47 6.51
CA SER A 57 -0.98 0.03 6.95
C SER A 57 -0.99 -0.03 8.48
N ASN A 58 -2.04 0.51 9.10
CA ASN A 58 -2.21 0.42 10.55
C ASN A 58 -2.91 -0.89 10.94
N HIS A 59 -3.90 -1.32 10.14
CA HIS A 59 -4.69 -2.52 10.34
C HIS A 59 -4.67 -3.36 9.06
N ALA A 60 -5.02 -4.65 9.19
CA ALA A 60 -5.11 -5.57 8.05
C ALA A 60 -6.10 -5.12 6.97
N ASN A 61 -7.03 -4.21 7.29
CA ASN A 61 -8.06 -3.75 6.36
C ASN A 61 -7.90 -2.28 5.97
N THR A 62 -6.86 -1.59 6.46
CA THR A 62 -6.69 -0.14 6.24
C THR A 62 -5.30 0.19 5.72
N ALA A 63 -5.19 1.15 4.80
CA ALA A 63 -3.92 1.67 4.31
C ALA A 63 -3.85 3.18 4.50
N LEU A 64 -2.66 3.69 4.82
CA LEU A 64 -2.38 5.12 4.89
C LEU A 64 -1.74 5.56 3.58
N ILE A 65 -2.43 6.48 2.90
CA ILE A 65 -2.10 6.93 1.55
C ILE A 65 -1.72 8.40 1.59
N ARG A 66 -0.61 8.74 0.93
CA ARG A 66 -0.20 10.12 0.68
C ARG A 66 -0.85 10.59 -0.62
N LEU A 67 -1.56 11.71 -0.52
CA LEU A 67 -2.25 12.36 -1.63
C LEU A 67 -1.64 13.76 -1.86
N LYS A 68 -1.73 14.23 -3.10
CA LYS A 68 -1.22 15.54 -3.53
C LYS A 68 -2.27 16.23 -4.40
N CYS A 69 -2.32 17.55 -4.32
CA CYS A 69 -3.11 18.38 -5.20
C CYS A 69 -2.52 18.37 -6.61
N ALA A 70 -3.40 18.29 -7.60
CA ALA A 70 -3.04 18.51 -8.99
C ALA A 70 -2.83 20.01 -9.30
N SER A 71 -2.20 20.32 -10.43
CA SER A 71 -2.06 21.70 -10.92
C SER A 71 -3.44 22.29 -11.25
N GLU A 72 -3.64 23.58 -10.93
CA GLU A 72 -4.83 24.34 -11.30
C GLU A 72 -4.58 25.28 -12.51
N GLU A 73 -3.44 25.13 -13.21
CA GLU A 73 -3.10 25.95 -14.39
C GLU A 73 -4.15 25.85 -15.52
N TYR A 74 -4.87 24.73 -15.58
CA TYR A 74 -5.87 24.42 -16.61
C TYR A 74 -7.31 24.67 -16.15
N GLY A 75 -7.46 25.24 -14.95
CA GLY A 75 -8.75 25.51 -14.32
C GLY A 75 -8.76 25.18 -12.83
N PRO A 76 -9.63 25.84 -12.06
CA PRO A 76 -9.81 25.52 -10.64
C PRO A 76 -10.31 24.09 -10.49
N ILE A 77 -9.81 23.35 -9.51
CA ILE A 77 -10.28 21.98 -9.24
C ILE A 77 -11.54 22.01 -8.37
N SER A 78 -12.47 21.10 -8.65
CA SER A 78 -13.68 20.90 -7.84
C SER A 78 -13.44 19.83 -6.78
N HIS A 79 -13.07 18.63 -7.21
CA HIS A 79 -12.91 17.47 -6.36
C HIS A 79 -12.01 16.41 -7.03
N TYR A 80 -11.64 15.42 -6.24
CA TYR A 80 -10.84 14.27 -6.64
C TYR A 80 -11.60 12.98 -6.33
N TRP A 81 -11.43 11.95 -7.15
CA TRP A 81 -11.80 10.58 -6.78
C TRP A 81 -10.54 9.79 -6.48
N LEU A 82 -10.54 9.12 -5.32
CA LEU A 82 -9.59 8.07 -5.01
C LEU A 82 -10.20 6.73 -5.45
N VAL A 83 -9.59 6.09 -6.43
CA VAL A 83 -10.10 4.85 -7.02
C VAL A 83 -9.18 3.70 -6.64
N VAL A 84 -9.80 2.63 -6.16
CA VAL A 84 -9.12 1.40 -5.79
C VAL A 84 -9.33 0.38 -6.90
N LEU A 85 -8.23 -0.19 -7.37
CA LEU A 85 -8.21 -1.19 -8.42
C LEU A 85 -7.59 -2.49 -7.91
N PRO A 86 -8.06 -3.65 -8.37
CA PRO A 86 -7.37 -4.91 -8.19
C PRO A 86 -5.94 -4.87 -8.75
N GLY A 87 -5.00 -5.57 -8.11
CA GLY A 87 -3.57 -5.49 -8.45
C GLY A 87 -3.19 -5.99 -9.86
N ASN A 88 -4.08 -6.72 -10.53
CA ASN A 88 -3.93 -7.20 -11.91
C ASN A 88 -4.30 -6.16 -12.98
N PHE A 89 -4.78 -4.97 -12.59
CA PHE A 89 -5.07 -3.90 -13.55
C PHE A 89 -3.78 -3.34 -14.15
N THR A 90 -3.84 -3.07 -15.45
CA THR A 90 -2.80 -2.41 -16.24
C THR A 90 -3.18 -0.95 -16.53
N GLN A 91 -2.23 -0.16 -17.00
CA GLN A 91 -2.49 1.24 -17.35
C GLN A 91 -3.50 1.37 -18.51
N ASP A 92 -3.49 0.42 -19.44
CA ASP A 92 -4.43 0.41 -20.58
C ASP A 92 -5.87 0.15 -20.12
N ASP A 93 -6.06 -0.66 -19.06
CA ASP A 93 -7.38 -0.87 -18.46
C ASP A 93 -7.94 0.43 -17.84
N VAL A 94 -7.06 1.27 -17.30
CA VAL A 94 -7.43 2.58 -16.71
C VAL A 94 -7.80 3.60 -17.76
N LEU A 95 -7.10 3.64 -18.90
CA LEU A 95 -7.41 4.58 -19.98
C LEU A 95 -8.82 4.36 -20.55
N ASN A 96 -9.29 3.11 -20.52
CA ASN A 96 -10.63 2.71 -20.93
C ASN A 96 -11.67 2.81 -19.79
N LEU A 97 -11.27 3.22 -18.59
CA LEU A 97 -12.12 3.29 -17.41
C LEU A 97 -12.92 4.59 -17.39
N ASP A 98 -14.08 4.58 -18.05
CA ASP A 98 -15.01 5.71 -18.03
C ASP A 98 -15.56 6.01 -16.62
N SER A 99 -15.87 7.28 -16.36
CA SER A 99 -16.46 7.72 -15.08
C SER A 99 -17.82 7.05 -14.82
N THR A 100 -18.64 6.87 -15.84
CA THR A 100 -19.97 6.27 -15.68
C THR A 100 -19.89 4.78 -15.34
N SER A 101 -18.99 4.03 -15.98
CA SER A 101 -18.77 2.62 -15.71
C SER A 101 -18.17 2.41 -14.32
N LEU A 102 -17.28 3.29 -13.88
CA LEU A 102 -16.69 3.26 -12.55
C LEU A 102 -17.73 3.55 -11.46
N GLN A 103 -18.57 4.56 -11.63
CA GLN A 103 -19.68 4.84 -10.71
C GLN A 103 -20.65 3.67 -10.63
N LYS A 104 -20.99 3.06 -11.77
CA LYS A 104 -21.84 1.87 -11.84
C LYS A 104 -21.20 0.68 -11.11
N SER A 105 -19.91 0.42 -11.33
CA SER A 105 -19.16 -0.63 -10.62
C SER A 105 -19.15 -0.39 -9.11
N THR A 106 -18.92 0.86 -8.69
CA THR A 106 -18.95 1.26 -7.27
C THR A 106 -20.33 1.01 -6.66
N ALA A 107 -21.40 1.38 -7.35
CA ALA A 107 -22.77 1.12 -6.91
C ALA A 107 -23.09 -0.39 -6.83
N MET A 108 -22.51 -1.22 -7.69
CA MET A 108 -22.63 -2.68 -7.63
C MET A 108 -21.80 -3.30 -6.50
N MET A 109 -20.67 -2.68 -6.15
CA MET A 109 -19.85 -3.06 -4.98
C MET A 109 -20.54 -2.74 -3.65
N ARG A 110 -21.77 -2.22 -3.68
CA ARG A 110 -22.65 -2.06 -2.50
C ARG A 110 -23.55 -3.31 -2.32
N PRO A 111 -23.07 -4.49 -1.88
CA PRO A 111 -23.95 -5.59 -1.58
C PRO A 111 -24.67 -5.33 -0.25
N ASN A 112 -26.00 -5.08 -0.32
CA ASN A 112 -27.00 -5.59 0.62
C ASN A 112 -26.59 -5.75 2.11
N GLN A 113 -26.06 -4.70 2.77
CA GLN A 113 -25.93 -4.71 4.23
C GLN A 113 -27.28 -4.52 4.96
N ASN A 114 -28.33 -4.10 4.26
CA ASN A 114 -29.68 -3.90 4.85
C ASN A 114 -30.45 -5.19 5.20
N LYS A 115 -29.83 -6.38 5.15
CA LYS A 115 -30.53 -7.64 5.53
C LYS A 115 -30.18 -8.22 6.89
N ASN A 116 -29.22 -7.66 7.63
CA ASN A 116 -28.77 -8.27 8.87
C ASN A 116 -29.03 -7.47 10.16
N TYR A 117 -29.85 -6.41 10.13
CA TYR A 117 -30.13 -5.62 11.33
C TYR A 117 -31.57 -5.63 11.87
N TYR A 118 -32.54 -6.24 11.18
CA TYR A 118 -33.88 -6.46 11.74
C TYR A 118 -34.46 -7.81 11.29
N GLY A 119 -34.85 -8.64 12.27
CA GLY A 119 -35.76 -9.77 12.05
C GLY A 119 -35.17 -11.17 12.17
N LYS A 120 -34.80 -11.58 13.40
CA LYS A 120 -34.96 -12.99 13.78
C LYS A 120 -36.45 -13.29 13.85
N THR A 121 -37.03 -13.96 12.84
CA THR A 121 -38.05 -15.00 13.01
C THR A 121 -38.40 -15.70 11.68
N SER A 122 -38.42 -17.03 11.75
CA SER A 122 -39.21 -17.99 10.95
C SER A 122 -39.00 -18.16 9.43
N LYS A 123 -38.31 -19.27 9.11
CA LYS A 123 -38.74 -20.41 8.25
C LYS A 123 -39.04 -20.21 6.74
N LYS A 124 -38.19 -20.93 5.98
CA LYS A 124 -38.49 -21.98 4.99
C LYS A 124 -38.89 -21.61 3.54
N VAL A 125 -38.17 -22.29 2.63
CA VAL A 125 -38.41 -22.61 1.21
C VAL A 125 -38.39 -21.45 0.20
N ARG A 126 -37.23 -21.27 -0.45
CA ARG A 126 -37.04 -21.05 -1.91
C ARG A 126 -35.54 -20.88 -2.23
N LYS A 127 -34.75 -21.93 -2.02
CA LYS A 127 -33.36 -22.04 -2.50
C LYS A 127 -33.36 -22.96 -3.72
N ALA A 128 -33.52 -22.39 -4.90
CA ALA A 128 -33.16 -23.04 -6.18
C ALA A 128 -33.08 -22.05 -7.34
N ASN A 129 -33.84 -20.94 -7.31
CA ASN A 129 -33.89 -20.00 -8.44
C ASN A 129 -33.01 -18.75 -8.29
N LYS A 130 -32.61 -18.40 -7.06
CA LYS A 130 -31.87 -17.15 -6.83
C LYS A 130 -30.46 -17.19 -7.41
N GLU A 131 -29.80 -18.34 -7.35
CA GLU A 131 -28.42 -18.52 -7.81
C GLU A 131 -28.30 -18.40 -9.34
N ARG A 132 -29.35 -18.78 -10.09
CA ARG A 132 -29.42 -18.61 -11.55
C ARG A 132 -29.63 -17.15 -11.96
N ASP A 133 -30.40 -16.37 -11.19
CA ASP A 133 -30.58 -14.92 -11.42
C ASP A 133 -29.39 -14.07 -10.97
N TYR A 134 -28.58 -14.57 -10.01
CA TYR A 134 -27.26 -13.99 -9.76
C TYR A 134 -26.36 -14.25 -10.97
N LYS A 135 -26.25 -15.49 -11.45
CA LYS A 135 -25.35 -15.85 -12.56
C LYS A 135 -25.70 -15.19 -13.91
N ARG A 136 -26.98 -14.94 -14.20
CA ARG A 136 -27.41 -14.27 -15.45
C ARG A 136 -27.11 -12.78 -15.50
N ARG A 137 -27.04 -12.09 -14.35
CA ARG A 137 -26.67 -10.66 -14.31
C ARG A 137 -25.17 -10.41 -14.50
N TYR A 138 -24.34 -11.44 -14.41
CA TYR A 138 -22.89 -11.36 -14.59
C TYR A 138 -22.43 -11.65 -16.02
N LEU A 139 -23.34 -11.86 -16.98
CA LEU A 139 -22.97 -12.34 -18.32
C LEU A 139 -22.69 -11.23 -19.34
N HIS A 140 -22.96 -9.95 -19.03
CA HIS A 140 -22.83 -8.84 -19.99
C HIS A 140 -22.01 -7.63 -19.52
N GLU A 141 -21.40 -7.67 -18.32
CA GLU A 141 -20.46 -6.63 -17.88
C GLU A 141 -19.04 -7.10 -18.27
N PRO A 142 -18.20 -6.28 -18.93
CA PRO A 142 -16.85 -6.71 -19.25
C PRO A 142 -16.12 -7.08 -17.96
N LEU A 143 -15.53 -8.28 -17.92
CA LEU A 143 -14.77 -8.78 -16.76
C LEU A 143 -13.68 -7.80 -16.29
N THR A 144 -13.29 -6.86 -17.16
CA THR A 144 -12.24 -5.86 -16.99
C THR A 144 -12.49 -4.84 -15.87
N LEU A 145 -13.73 -4.61 -15.41
CA LEU A 145 -14.01 -3.66 -14.32
C LEU A 145 -14.24 -4.32 -12.95
N ARG A 146 -14.26 -5.66 -12.87
CA ARG A 146 -14.71 -6.37 -11.68
C ARG A 146 -13.77 -6.10 -10.49
N GLY A 147 -14.24 -5.31 -9.54
CA GLY A 147 -13.53 -4.99 -8.29
C GLY A 147 -12.85 -3.62 -8.28
N ALA A 148 -12.91 -2.85 -9.37
CA ALA A 148 -12.53 -1.43 -9.35
C ALA A 148 -13.69 -0.59 -8.81
N TYR A 149 -13.41 0.32 -7.88
CA TYR A 149 -14.42 1.16 -7.24
C TYR A 149 -13.84 2.49 -6.74
N ILE A 150 -14.70 3.49 -6.60
CA ILE A 150 -14.37 4.78 -5.98
C ILE A 150 -14.47 4.59 -4.47
N ALA A 151 -13.35 4.76 -3.79
CA ALA A 151 -13.28 4.63 -2.33
C ALA A 151 -13.60 5.95 -1.62
N ALA A 152 -13.32 7.08 -2.26
CA ALA A 152 -13.62 8.40 -1.72
C ALA A 152 -13.75 9.46 -2.82
N GLY A 153 -14.73 10.35 -2.68
CA GLY A 153 -14.70 11.67 -3.28
C GLY A 153 -14.10 12.65 -2.27
N ILE A 154 -13.08 13.40 -2.69
CA ILE A 154 -12.33 14.31 -1.84
C ILE A 154 -12.46 15.72 -2.44
N PRO A 155 -13.19 16.64 -1.81
CA PRO A 155 -13.32 18.00 -2.31
C PRO A 155 -11.97 18.74 -2.24
N VAL A 156 -11.77 19.73 -3.12
CA VAL A 156 -10.48 20.43 -3.25
C VAL A 156 -9.98 21.04 -1.94
N HIS A 157 -10.87 21.59 -1.11
CA HIS A 157 -10.50 22.21 0.16
C HIS A 157 -9.96 21.17 1.17
N GLU A 158 -10.55 19.98 1.19
CA GLU A 158 -10.09 18.87 2.04
C GLU A 158 -8.73 18.35 1.54
N MET A 159 -8.57 18.18 0.23
CA MET A 159 -7.28 17.78 -0.37
C MET A 159 -6.16 18.78 -0.02
N GLN A 160 -6.45 20.09 -0.13
CA GLN A 160 -5.51 21.15 0.24
C GLN A 160 -5.16 21.10 1.73
N GLN A 161 -6.12 20.80 2.60
CA GLN A 161 -5.88 20.66 4.04
C GLN A 161 -5.04 19.41 4.35
N ILE A 162 -5.32 18.28 3.69
CA ILE A 162 -4.53 17.06 3.80
C ILE A 162 -3.08 17.34 3.42
N GLN A 163 -2.85 17.99 2.28
CA GLN A 163 -1.49 18.30 1.83
C GLN A 163 -0.80 19.34 2.72
N ARG A 164 -1.48 20.44 3.09
CA ARG A 164 -0.91 21.50 3.94
C ARG A 164 -0.48 20.95 5.30
N ASN A 165 -1.27 20.05 5.87
CA ASN A 165 -0.98 19.45 7.17
C ASN A 165 -0.12 18.19 7.07
N ASN A 166 0.32 17.81 5.86
CA ASN A 166 0.99 16.55 5.58
C ASN A 166 0.26 15.33 6.18
N HIS A 167 -1.07 15.36 6.14
CA HIS A 167 -1.92 14.30 6.66
C HIS A 167 -1.97 13.14 5.67
N LEU A 168 -2.18 11.93 6.20
CA LEU A 168 -2.33 10.73 5.38
C LEU A 168 -3.81 10.36 5.32
N PHE A 169 -4.30 10.06 4.12
CA PHE A 169 -5.65 9.58 3.92
C PHE A 169 -5.76 8.12 4.35
N THR A 170 -6.78 7.78 5.14
CA THR A 170 -6.99 6.39 5.58
C THR A 170 -7.94 5.68 4.62
N LEU A 171 -7.39 4.81 3.79
CA LEU A 171 -8.14 3.93 2.90
C LEU A 171 -8.61 2.68 3.66
N GLY A 172 -9.85 2.25 3.43
CA GLY A 172 -10.46 1.05 4.02
C GLY A 172 -11.04 1.20 5.43
N ASP A 173 -11.34 2.42 5.86
CA ASP A 173 -11.86 2.69 7.22
C ASP A 173 -13.38 2.47 7.37
N GLY A 174 -14.08 2.16 6.28
CA GLY A 174 -15.53 1.96 6.25
C GLY A 174 -16.36 3.25 6.35
N ARG A 175 -15.74 4.42 6.29
CA ARG A 175 -16.45 5.72 6.32
C ARG A 175 -16.93 6.11 4.93
N MET A 176 -17.92 6.99 4.88
CA MET A 176 -18.41 7.58 3.64
C MET A 176 -17.70 8.92 3.38
N TYR A 177 -17.19 9.09 2.17
CA TYR A 177 -16.53 10.31 1.68
C TYR A 177 -17.21 10.78 0.40
N ASP A 178 -17.90 11.93 0.46
CA ASP A 178 -18.63 12.54 -0.65
C ASP A 178 -19.53 11.55 -1.42
N GLY A 179 -20.30 10.75 -0.68
CA GLY A 179 -21.24 9.77 -1.24
C GLY A 179 -20.63 8.41 -1.61
N TYR A 180 -19.32 8.21 -1.42
CA TYR A 180 -18.63 6.95 -1.68
C TYR A 180 -18.24 6.24 -0.39
N ASP A 181 -18.49 4.93 -0.34
CA ASP A 181 -18.15 4.09 0.82
C ASP A 181 -16.70 3.59 0.71
N ASN A 182 -15.87 3.94 1.68
CA ASN A 182 -14.47 3.53 1.75
C ASN A 182 -14.34 2.10 2.31
N TRP A 183 -14.66 1.11 1.47
CA TRP A 183 -14.76 -0.28 1.90
C TRP A 183 -13.46 -0.84 2.50
N PRO A 184 -13.55 -1.61 3.60
CA PRO A 184 -12.39 -2.28 4.18
C PRO A 184 -11.63 -3.14 3.16
N LEU A 185 -10.31 -2.99 3.14
CA LEU A 185 -9.43 -3.74 2.23
C LEU A 185 -9.29 -5.19 2.69
N ASP A 186 -9.13 -6.11 1.73
CA ASP A 186 -8.76 -7.49 2.04
C ASP A 186 -7.24 -7.64 2.07
N SER A 187 -6.69 -8.02 3.22
CA SER A 187 -5.27 -8.32 3.36
C SER A 187 -4.76 -9.35 2.37
N ASN A 188 -5.57 -10.35 1.96
CA ASN A 188 -5.12 -11.36 1.03
C ASN A 188 -4.99 -10.90 -0.42
N THR A 189 -5.52 -9.73 -0.73
CA THR A 189 -5.57 -9.17 -2.08
C THR A 189 -4.51 -8.09 -2.24
N LYS A 190 -3.96 -7.97 -3.46
CA LYS A 190 -3.13 -6.83 -3.86
C LYS A 190 -4.00 -5.79 -4.53
N TYR A 191 -3.77 -4.53 -4.21
CA TYR A 191 -4.49 -3.40 -4.77
C TYR A 191 -3.53 -2.42 -5.44
N ARG A 192 -4.05 -1.64 -6.39
CA ARG A 192 -3.43 -0.46 -6.97
C ARG A 192 -4.37 0.72 -6.78
N LEU A 193 -3.84 1.93 -6.78
CA LEU A 193 -4.60 3.17 -6.67
C LEU A 193 -4.43 4.00 -7.92
N MET A 194 -5.46 4.77 -8.24
CA MET A 194 -5.34 5.95 -9.08
C MET A 194 -6.12 7.09 -8.46
N MET A 195 -5.74 8.31 -8.83
CA MET A 195 -6.49 9.51 -8.54
C MET A 195 -7.07 10.07 -9.83
N ARG A 196 -8.33 10.54 -9.78
CA ARG A 196 -8.95 11.29 -10.87
C ARG A 196 -9.29 12.69 -10.37
N ALA A 197 -8.80 13.74 -11.03
CA ALA A 197 -9.08 15.13 -10.67
C ALA A 197 -10.11 15.73 -11.61
N PHE A 198 -11.08 16.50 -11.09
CA PHE A 198 -12.15 17.12 -11.87
C PHE A 198 -12.05 18.64 -11.84
N ALA A 199 -11.97 19.27 -13.01
CA ALA A 199 -12.05 20.73 -13.10
C ALA A 199 -13.45 21.22 -12.69
N ARG A 200 -13.50 22.40 -12.08
CA ARG A 200 -14.73 23.09 -11.73
C ARG A 200 -15.26 23.82 -12.97
N GLU A 201 -16.56 23.72 -13.17
CA GLU A 201 -17.25 24.54 -14.16
C GLU A 201 -17.39 25.96 -13.62
N ASP A 202 -16.80 26.93 -14.31
CA ASP A 202 -16.97 28.34 -13.99
C ASP A 202 -18.18 28.87 -14.77
N ALA A 203 -19.38 28.51 -14.29
CA ALA A 203 -20.67 28.89 -14.91
C ALA A 203 -20.97 30.40 -14.78
N THR A 204 -20.15 31.15 -14.04
CA THR A 204 -20.23 32.61 -13.92
C THR A 204 -19.47 33.31 -15.04
N GLY A 205 -19.83 33.02 -16.29
CA GLY A 205 -19.86 34.06 -17.31
C GLY A 205 -21.11 34.89 -17.06
N ASN A 206 -20.98 36.21 -16.86
CA ASN A 206 -22.10 37.13 -16.67
C ASN A 206 -23.31 36.76 -17.55
N LEU A 207 -24.47 36.54 -16.90
CA LEU A 207 -25.79 36.46 -17.53
C LEU A 207 -25.96 37.66 -18.47
N ASP A 208 -26.12 37.43 -19.76
CA ASP A 208 -26.96 38.27 -20.64
C ASP A 208 -27.09 37.72 -22.08
N HIS A 209 -26.45 36.61 -22.45
CA HIS A 209 -26.65 36.00 -23.77
C HIS A 209 -26.86 34.47 -23.66
N PRO A 210 -27.87 33.90 -24.33
CA PRO A 210 -28.07 32.46 -24.37
C PRO A 210 -26.91 31.82 -25.14
N PHE A 211 -26.35 30.76 -24.55
CA PHE A 211 -25.16 30.07 -25.05
C PHE A 211 -25.51 29.29 -26.32
N GLU A 212 -25.16 29.82 -27.49
CA GLU A 212 -25.25 29.13 -28.78
C GLU A 212 -23.85 28.78 -29.30
N PHE A 213 -23.65 27.46 -29.49
CA PHE A 213 -22.71 26.76 -30.38
C PHE A 213 -21.81 25.71 -29.71
N ARG A 214 -22.07 24.47 -30.15
CA ARG A 214 -21.43 23.20 -29.83
C ARG A 214 -20.32 22.93 -30.83
N ALA A 215 -19.19 22.40 -30.37
CA ALA A 215 -18.08 21.96 -31.22
C ALA A 215 -18.52 20.92 -32.27
N PRO A 216 -17.90 20.88 -33.48
CA PRO A 216 -18.26 19.93 -34.52
C PRO A 216 -17.98 18.49 -34.08
N ILE A 217 -18.85 17.58 -34.54
CA ILE A 217 -18.77 16.14 -34.34
C ILE A 217 -17.48 15.62 -35.01
N GLN A 218 -16.42 15.37 -34.24
CA GLN A 218 -15.45 14.26 -34.37
C GLN A 218 -14.13 14.41 -33.59
N GLU A 219 -13.97 15.40 -32.71
CA GLU A 219 -12.81 15.45 -31.80
C GLU A 219 -13.23 15.16 -30.35
N PRO A 220 -12.55 14.26 -29.61
CA PRO A 220 -12.86 14.01 -28.22
C PRO A 220 -12.53 15.28 -27.43
N LEU A 221 -13.58 15.96 -26.96
CA LEU A 221 -13.52 17.03 -25.96
C LEU A 221 -12.44 16.69 -24.95
N ALA A 222 -11.47 17.59 -24.73
CA ALA A 222 -10.48 17.42 -23.67
C ALA A 222 -11.22 17.00 -22.39
N LYS A 223 -10.86 15.86 -21.82
CA LYS A 223 -11.61 15.30 -20.69
C LYS A 223 -11.58 16.34 -19.56
N ARG A 224 -12.76 16.70 -19.06
CA ARG A 224 -12.94 17.60 -17.88
C ARG A 224 -12.31 17.04 -16.60
N TYR A 225 -11.81 15.81 -16.68
CA TYR A 225 -11.09 15.12 -15.66
C TYR A 225 -9.81 14.51 -16.22
N SER A 226 -8.87 14.27 -15.32
CA SER A 226 -7.62 13.62 -15.66
C SER A 226 -7.24 12.58 -14.63
N ASP A 227 -6.63 11.51 -15.13
CA ASP A 227 -6.23 10.35 -14.35
C ASP A 227 -4.74 10.39 -14.04
N SER A 228 -4.39 9.97 -12.83
CA SER A 228 -3.01 9.65 -12.50
C SER A 228 -2.60 8.34 -13.18
N MET A 229 -1.29 8.07 -13.20
CA MET A 229 -0.83 6.69 -13.40
C MET A 229 -1.29 5.78 -12.26
N LEU A 230 -1.29 4.48 -12.50
CA LEU A 230 -1.50 3.49 -11.45
C LEU A 230 -0.34 3.47 -10.46
N SER A 231 -0.66 3.36 -9.17
CA SER A 231 0.31 3.09 -8.13
C SER A 231 0.96 1.71 -8.30
N GLU A 232 2.08 1.52 -7.62
CA GLU A 232 2.63 0.18 -7.41
C GLU A 232 1.61 -0.70 -6.66
N PRO A 233 1.56 -2.02 -6.94
CA PRO A 233 0.71 -2.93 -6.21
C PRO A 233 1.11 -3.02 -4.74
N PHE A 234 0.18 -2.77 -3.83
CA PHE A 234 0.39 -2.88 -2.39
C PHE A 234 -0.57 -3.89 -1.75
N SER A 235 -0.26 -4.32 -0.52
CA SER A 235 -1.11 -5.19 0.29
C SER A 235 -0.95 -4.82 1.76
N THR A 236 -2.01 -4.99 2.54
CA THR A 236 -2.07 -4.63 3.97
C THR A 236 -1.56 -5.75 4.92
N LYS A 237 -1.07 -6.89 4.39
CA LYS A 237 -0.58 -8.03 5.19
C LYS A 237 0.55 -7.69 6.16
N VAL A 238 1.44 -6.79 5.75
CA VAL A 238 2.71 -6.56 6.45
C VAL A 238 2.51 -5.91 7.83
N ALA A 239 1.36 -5.25 8.08
CA ALA A 239 1.06 -4.65 9.38
C ALA A 239 0.58 -5.63 10.47
N ALA A 240 0.12 -6.83 10.09
CA ALA A 240 -0.37 -7.81 11.07
C ALA A 240 0.77 -8.37 11.94
N HIS A 241 1.97 -8.58 11.37
CA HIS A 241 3.10 -9.13 12.12
C HIS A 241 3.78 -8.15 13.08
N VAL A 242 3.54 -6.84 12.95
CA VAL A 242 4.16 -5.83 13.83
C VAL A 242 3.35 -5.63 15.12
N ARG A 243 2.02 -5.88 15.09
CA ARG A 243 1.16 -5.67 16.27
C ARG A 243 1.13 -6.83 17.26
N ASP A 244 1.57 -8.03 16.86
CA ASP A 244 1.82 -9.13 17.79
C ASP A 244 3.19 -9.05 18.47
N ALA A 245 4.05 -8.09 18.08
CA ALA A 245 5.17 -7.65 18.87
C ALA A 245 4.73 -6.57 19.90
N LYS A 246 3.64 -6.84 20.64
CA LYS A 246 3.40 -6.15 21.92
C LYS A 246 4.55 -6.52 22.86
N THR A 247 5.53 -5.63 22.95
CA THR A 247 6.38 -5.40 24.12
C THR A 247 6.86 -6.68 24.80
N SER A 248 7.60 -7.54 24.09
CA SER A 248 8.34 -8.56 24.80
C SER A 248 9.41 -7.83 25.62
N ASN A 249 9.44 -8.09 26.93
CA ASN A 249 10.45 -7.57 27.87
C ASN A 249 11.87 -8.07 27.54
N LEU A 250 12.13 -8.52 26.30
CA LEU A 250 13.36 -9.13 25.83
C LEU A 250 14.55 -8.18 25.99
N TRP A 251 14.33 -6.87 25.83
CA TRP A 251 15.37 -5.86 26.07
C TRP A 251 15.74 -5.71 27.55
N LEU A 252 14.83 -6.03 28.48
CA LEU A 252 15.11 -6.08 29.92
C LEU A 252 15.67 -7.44 30.36
N ILE A 253 15.30 -8.52 29.66
CA ILE A 253 15.75 -9.88 29.94
C ILE A 253 17.20 -10.09 29.46
N ALA A 254 17.61 -9.47 28.37
CA ALA A 254 18.98 -9.55 27.86
C ALA A 254 20.06 -9.12 28.88
N PRO A 255 19.98 -7.95 29.55
CA PRO A 255 20.96 -7.57 30.58
C PRO A 255 20.86 -8.46 31.82
N LEU A 256 19.67 -8.94 32.20
CA LEU A 256 19.49 -9.82 33.36
C LEU A 256 20.18 -11.19 33.13
N VAL A 257 20.02 -11.76 31.93
CA VAL A 257 20.65 -13.02 31.53
C VAL A 257 22.16 -12.85 31.39
N ALA A 258 22.64 -11.71 30.87
CA ALA A 258 24.07 -11.41 30.80
C ALA A 258 24.72 -11.36 32.19
N ILE A 259 24.08 -10.71 33.17
CA ILE A 259 24.56 -10.66 34.56
C ILE A 259 24.59 -12.07 35.18
N LEU A 260 23.58 -12.90 34.93
CA LEU A 260 23.54 -14.28 35.43
C LEU A 260 24.70 -15.12 34.88
N ILE A 261 25.00 -15.02 33.59
CA ILE A 261 26.10 -15.74 32.95
C ILE A 261 27.45 -15.29 33.53
N ILE A 262 27.66 -13.99 33.71
CA ILE A 262 28.89 -13.45 34.30
C ILE A 262 29.06 -13.96 35.74
N ALA A 263 28.00 -13.99 36.55
CA ALA A 263 28.05 -14.51 37.91
C ALA A 263 28.44 -15.99 37.96
N ILE A 264 27.95 -16.81 37.02
CA ILE A 264 28.32 -18.23 36.91
C ILE A 264 29.80 -18.38 36.55
N ILE A 265 30.31 -17.60 35.58
CA ILE A 265 31.71 -17.64 35.16
C ILE A 265 32.64 -17.24 36.31
N VAL A 266 32.32 -16.15 37.02
CA VAL A 266 33.09 -15.71 38.19
C VAL A 266 33.03 -16.76 39.30
N GLY A 267 31.86 -17.36 39.55
CA GLY A 267 31.70 -18.46 40.50
C GLY A 267 32.58 -19.67 40.15
N MET A 268 32.61 -20.07 38.87
CA MET A 268 33.47 -21.17 38.40
C MET A 268 34.95 -20.83 38.56
N LEU A 269 35.36 -19.60 38.28
CA LEU A 269 36.74 -19.12 38.48
C LEU A 269 37.13 -19.11 39.96
N VAL A 270 36.24 -18.69 40.86
CA VAL A 270 36.47 -18.70 42.32
C VAL A 270 36.57 -20.13 42.84
N ILE A 271 35.66 -21.03 42.41
CA ILE A 271 35.73 -22.46 42.77
C ILE A 271 37.02 -23.08 42.25
N TRP A 272 37.40 -22.78 41.01
CA TRP A 272 38.63 -23.25 40.40
C TRP A 272 39.85 -22.73 41.14
N TRP A 273 39.90 -21.43 41.47
CA TRP A 273 40.96 -20.83 42.29
C TRP A 273 41.04 -21.51 43.65
N LEU A 274 39.94 -21.63 44.38
CA LEU A 274 39.91 -22.28 45.70
C LEU A 274 40.38 -23.75 45.61
N ARG A 275 40.02 -24.46 44.54
CA ARG A 275 40.44 -25.85 44.30
C ARG A 275 41.91 -25.96 43.92
N CYS A 276 42.45 -25.02 43.15
CA CYS A 276 43.87 -24.94 42.79
C CYS A 276 44.74 -24.49 43.98
N ASN A 277 44.27 -23.54 44.79
CA ASN A 277 44.94 -23.08 46.00
C ASN A 277 44.98 -24.18 47.07
N ARG A 278 43.93 -25.01 47.17
CA ARG A 278 43.90 -26.17 48.07
C ARG A 278 44.85 -27.30 47.62
N ARG A 279 45.24 -27.36 46.35
CA ARG A 279 46.27 -28.29 45.85
C ARG A 279 47.70 -27.81 46.14
N ASN A 280 47.97 -26.51 46.17
CA ASN A 280 49.30 -25.99 46.51
C ASN A 280 49.69 -26.15 47.99
N ASN A 281 48.71 -26.27 48.90
CA ASN A 281 48.98 -26.43 50.34
C ASN A 281 49.10 -27.89 50.83
N ARG A 282 49.24 -28.89 49.95
CA ARG A 282 49.43 -30.31 50.34
C ARG A 282 50.86 -30.85 50.19
N HIS A 283 51.86 -29.98 50.09
CA HIS A 283 53.26 -30.39 50.22
C HIS A 283 53.97 -29.57 51.30
N LYS A 284 53.98 -30.12 52.52
CA LYS A 284 55.10 -30.13 53.48
C LYS A 284 54.62 -30.72 54.83
N THR A 285 54.95 -31.98 55.10
CA THR A 285 55.78 -32.44 56.26
C THR A 285 55.99 -33.97 56.21
N PRO A 286 57.16 -34.51 56.61
CA PRO A 286 57.51 -35.92 56.49
C PRO A 286 57.51 -36.71 57.82
N ARG A 287 57.55 -38.05 57.65
CA ARG A 287 58.10 -39.14 58.53
C ARG A 287 57.15 -39.99 59.39
N HIS A 288 57.23 -41.30 59.06
CA HIS A 288 57.29 -42.51 59.89
C HIS A 288 56.11 -42.90 60.81
N GLY A 289 55.64 -44.14 60.62
CA GLY A 289 54.75 -44.86 61.52
C GLY A 289 54.39 -46.24 60.95
N SER A 290 55.14 -47.25 61.38
CA SER A 290 55.16 -48.66 60.99
C SER A 290 53.84 -49.45 61.21
N ILE A 291 53.60 -50.44 60.33
CA ILE A 291 53.23 -51.86 60.62
C ILE A 291 51.96 -52.04 61.51
N SER A 292 50.83 -52.62 61.09
CA SER A 292 50.59 -53.98 60.58
C SER A 292 49.07 -54.21 60.52
N LYS A 293 48.57 -55.01 59.56
CA LYS A 293 47.82 -56.27 59.79
C LYS A 293 47.14 -56.74 58.51
N ILE A 294 47.33 -58.03 58.28
CA ILE A 294 46.77 -58.86 57.21
C ILE A 294 45.35 -59.33 57.61
N ALA A 295 44.43 -59.40 56.66
CA ALA A 295 43.38 -60.43 56.53
C ALA A 295 42.79 -60.31 55.11
N LEU A 296 43.14 -61.18 54.15
CA LEU A 296 42.46 -62.44 53.83
C LEU A 296 40.95 -62.30 53.52
N ALA A 297 40.61 -62.42 52.22
CA ALA A 297 39.40 -63.06 51.65
C ALA A 297 39.32 -62.64 50.16
N SER A 298 39.80 -63.48 49.24
CA SER A 298 39.07 -64.55 48.54
C SER A 298 38.36 -64.07 47.25
N ASN A 299 39.02 -64.39 46.14
CA ASN A 299 38.48 -64.96 44.89
C ASN A 299 37.11 -64.49 44.36
N ALA A 300 37.16 -63.78 43.21
CA ALA A 300 36.42 -64.18 42.01
C ALA A 300 36.92 -63.37 40.79
N ILE A 301 37.38 -64.08 39.76
CA ILE A 301 37.70 -63.59 38.41
C ILE A 301 36.51 -63.96 37.48
N PRO A 302 36.47 -63.61 36.17
CA PRO A 302 35.86 -62.41 35.58
C PRO A 302 34.73 -62.74 34.56
N SER A 303 34.06 -61.72 34.03
CA SER A 303 33.44 -61.74 32.69
C SER A 303 33.58 -60.34 32.11
N GLU A 304 34.53 -60.13 31.19
CA GLU A 304 34.29 -60.03 29.74
C GLU A 304 33.08 -59.16 29.38
N THR A 305 33.33 -57.95 28.87
CA THR A 305 33.24 -57.66 27.43
C THR A 305 33.42 -56.15 27.16
N SER A 306 34.13 -55.87 26.06
CA SER A 306 34.03 -54.64 25.24
C SER A 306 34.77 -53.40 25.76
N LYS A 307 36.06 -53.25 25.48
CA LYS A 307 36.72 -52.84 24.21
C LYS A 307 37.13 -51.35 24.23
N LEU A 308 38.45 -51.19 24.34
CA LEU A 308 39.32 -50.27 23.59
C LEU A 308 39.08 -48.76 23.84
N LEU A 309 39.85 -48.11 24.71
CA LEU A 309 41.26 -47.72 24.50
C LEU A 309 41.52 -47.16 23.10
N VAL A 310 41.32 -45.85 22.97
CA VAL A 310 42.12 -45.02 22.06
C VAL A 310 43.20 -44.37 22.93
N SER A 311 44.33 -45.06 23.05
CA SER A 311 45.59 -44.38 23.33
C SER A 311 46.02 -43.74 22.02
N GLY A 312 46.10 -42.41 22.01
CA GLY A 312 46.84 -41.68 21.00
C GLY A 312 48.32 -41.82 21.32
N ASP A 313 49.08 -42.34 20.37
CA ASP A 313 50.53 -42.20 20.38
C ASP A 313 50.95 -41.04 19.50
N VAL A 314 51.85 -40.27 20.11
CA VAL A 314 52.56 -39.10 19.63
C VAL A 314 53.41 -39.51 18.43
N TYR A 315 52.93 -39.30 17.20
CA TYR A 315 53.67 -38.94 15.98
C TYR A 315 52.66 -38.96 14.82
N GLY A 316 52.01 -37.82 14.58
CA GLY A 316 50.93 -37.67 13.60
C GLY A 316 51.33 -38.09 12.18
N ARG A 317 50.89 -39.28 11.77
CA ARG A 317 50.81 -39.69 10.36
C ARG A 317 49.41 -40.19 10.04
N HIS A 318 48.91 -39.71 8.92
CA HIS A 318 47.62 -40.03 8.32
C HIS A 318 47.68 -41.43 7.71
N ILE A 319 46.86 -42.37 8.20
CA ILE A 319 46.70 -43.69 7.57
C ILE A 319 45.52 -43.61 6.61
N VAL A 320 45.82 -43.61 5.32
CA VAL A 320 44.85 -43.86 4.24
C VAL A 320 44.64 -45.37 4.16
N ASN A 321 43.40 -45.82 4.23
CA ASN A 321 43.03 -47.24 4.14
C ASN A 321 43.14 -47.71 2.67
N PRO A 322 43.92 -48.76 2.33
CA PRO A 322 44.16 -49.16 0.95
C PRO A 322 43.17 -50.21 0.39
N TYR A 323 42.01 -50.40 1.00
CA TYR A 323 40.93 -51.24 0.46
C TYR A 323 39.58 -50.65 0.82
N ASP A 324 39.16 -49.61 0.10
CA ASP A 324 37.75 -49.37 -0.18
C ASP A 324 37.69 -48.81 -1.61
N GLN A 325 37.00 -49.57 -2.46
CA GLN A 325 36.78 -49.35 -3.89
C GLN A 325 35.30 -49.02 -4.08
#